data_AF-A0A8C9QGF4-F1
#
_entry.id   AF-A0A8C9QGF4-F1
#
_cell.length_a   1.000
_cell.length_b   1.000
_cell.length_c   1.000
_cell.angle_alpha   90.00
_cell.angle_beta   90.00
_cell.angle_gamma   90.00
#
_symmetry.space_group_name_H-M   'P 1'
#
loop_
_entity.id
_entity.type
_entity.pdbx_description
1 polymer ?
#
loop_
_entity_poly.entity_id
_entity_poly.type
_entity_poly.pdbx_seq_one_letter_code
_entity_poly.pdbx_strand_id
1 'polypeptide(L)'
;MGMRVNLLAANTHKVGQNMTGSGIYAPHSPKTYHYDMKTDSGRILISEVDSHPRKSPNYPAAVNWNAYANTIKPFPVQKKTFGGNVSRDQFNFTELFENSGNLTVCQKELCCHLSYKMLEKKENEAYVLGAFTGLHGRRQREYWQVCTMLKCKTADLKTCGQPAETASTRFEMFSLSGTFGTEYVFPEVLLSEIHLAPGKFEVLKDGRLINKGGSSEPILTTSLFGRWYMKDAIYNSCPPNNSAITYLLTSILLIIYKIL
;
A
#
# COMPACT_ATOMS: atom_id res chain seq x y z
N MET A 1 -3.16 10.31 7.66
CA MET A 1 -3.74 8.97 7.84
C MET A 1 -2.60 7.96 7.99
N GLY A 2 -2.90 6.69 8.28
CA GLY A 2 -1.92 5.71 8.77
C GLY A 2 -1.57 5.95 10.23
N MET A 3 -0.41 6.56 10.49
CA MET A 3 0.09 6.83 11.86
C MET A 3 -0.62 7.98 12.59
N ARG A 4 -1.47 8.76 11.90
CA ARG A 4 -2.25 9.88 12.46
C ARG A 4 -1.38 10.96 13.15
N VAL A 5 -0.30 11.35 12.49
CA VAL A 5 0.64 12.41 12.91
C VAL A 5 0.71 13.52 11.86
N ASN A 6 1.28 14.66 12.23
CA ASN A 6 1.82 15.60 11.25
C ASN A 6 3.15 15.04 10.71
N LEU A 7 3.39 15.17 9.40
CA LEU A 7 4.62 14.75 8.75
C LEU A 7 5.13 15.87 7.85
N LEU A 8 6.38 16.28 8.05
CA LEU A 8 7.09 17.22 7.19
C LEU A 8 8.11 16.42 6.38
N ALA A 9 7.92 16.34 5.07
CA ALA A 9 8.82 15.64 4.17
C ALA A 9 9.53 16.63 3.26
N ALA A 10 10.85 16.70 3.39
CA ALA A 10 11.73 17.47 2.51
C ALA A 10 12.55 16.49 1.68
N ASN A 11 12.37 16.54 0.35
CA ASN A 11 13.06 15.66 -0.58
C ASN A 11 14.08 16.44 -1.43
N THR A 12 15.08 15.74 -1.92
CA THR A 12 16.00 16.27 -2.94
C THR A 12 15.25 16.46 -4.24
N HIS A 13 15.54 17.57 -4.94
CA HIS A 13 15.02 17.81 -6.29
C HIS A 13 16.10 17.51 -7.32
N LYS A 14 15.97 16.36 -8.00
CA LYS A 14 16.87 15.88 -9.04
C LYS A 14 16.11 15.01 -10.03
N VAL A 15 15.56 15.65 -11.07
CA VAL A 15 14.71 15.01 -12.09
C VAL A 15 15.41 13.82 -12.75
N GLY A 16 16.68 13.94 -13.11
CA GLY A 16 17.46 12.86 -13.73
C GLY A 16 17.66 11.60 -12.86
N GLN A 17 17.25 11.63 -11.59
CA GLN A 17 17.25 10.46 -10.68
C GLN A 17 15.85 10.14 -10.13
N ASN A 18 14.79 10.69 -10.73
CA ASN A 18 13.41 10.57 -10.25
C ASN A 18 13.23 11.03 -8.80
N MET A 19 13.98 12.06 -8.38
CA MET A 19 13.89 12.63 -7.04
C MET A 19 13.09 13.94 -7.09
N THR A 20 11.85 13.86 -6.63
CA THR A 20 10.95 15.00 -6.35
C THR A 20 9.85 14.50 -5.41
N GLY A 21 9.01 15.38 -4.86
CA GLY A 21 7.98 14.99 -3.89
C GLY A 21 8.32 15.45 -2.47
N SER A 22 8.00 16.71 -2.17
CA SER A 22 8.05 17.27 -0.81
C SER A 22 6.64 17.62 -0.35
N GLY A 23 6.41 17.71 0.97
CA GLY A 23 5.10 18.10 1.46
C GLY A 23 4.97 18.22 2.97
N ILE A 24 3.86 18.84 3.37
CA ILE A 24 3.42 18.97 4.76
C ILE A 24 2.07 18.25 4.85
N TYR A 25 2.01 17.21 5.68
CA TYR A 25 0.87 16.32 5.79
C TYR A 25 0.30 16.35 7.21
N ALA A 26 -1.02 16.49 7.33
CA ALA A 26 -1.75 16.39 8.60
C ALA A 26 -2.48 15.04 8.71
N PRO A 27 -2.97 14.64 9.90
CA PRO A 27 -3.65 13.35 10.07
C PRO A 27 -4.83 13.10 9.14
N HIS A 28 -5.62 14.13 8.79
CA HIS A 28 -6.81 14.01 7.94
C HIS A 28 -6.55 14.27 6.45
N SER A 29 -5.51 15.03 6.09
CA SER A 29 -5.23 15.38 4.69
C SER A 29 -3.84 15.98 4.51
N PRO A 30 -3.22 15.87 3.31
CA PRO A 30 -2.12 16.74 2.91
C PRO A 30 -2.51 18.22 3.03
N LYS A 31 -1.62 19.06 3.55
CA LYS A 31 -1.82 20.52 3.63
C LYS A 31 -1.25 21.25 2.42
N THR A 32 -0.04 20.86 2.03
CA THR A 32 0.60 21.30 0.80
C THR A 32 1.59 20.24 0.36
N TYR A 33 1.80 20.09 -0.93
CA TYR A 33 2.80 19.19 -1.50
C TYR A 33 3.34 19.77 -2.81
N HIS A 34 4.47 19.24 -3.25
CA HIS A 34 5.10 19.61 -4.51
C HIS A 34 5.70 18.38 -5.18
N TYR A 35 5.35 18.20 -6.44
CA TYR A 35 5.89 17.21 -7.35
C TYR A 35 6.21 17.92 -8.67
N ASP A 36 7.44 17.74 -9.16
CA ASP A 36 7.88 18.32 -10.42
C ASP A 36 8.96 17.44 -11.06
N MET A 37 8.67 16.94 -12.26
CA MET A 37 9.62 16.21 -13.11
C MET A 37 9.97 17.00 -14.39
N LYS A 38 9.51 18.25 -14.50
CA LYS A 38 9.62 19.07 -15.72
C LYS A 38 10.71 20.12 -15.58
N THR A 39 10.98 20.63 -14.36
CA THR A 39 11.97 21.68 -14.13
C THR A 39 13.03 21.25 -13.13
N ASP A 40 14.18 21.94 -13.10
CA ASP A 40 15.23 21.75 -12.10
C ASP A 40 15.09 22.72 -10.90
N SER A 41 13.94 23.38 -10.75
CA SER A 41 13.73 24.40 -9.73
C SER A 41 13.40 23.81 -8.36
N GLY A 42 14.06 24.33 -7.32
CA GLY A 42 13.65 24.05 -5.94
C GLY A 42 12.30 24.70 -5.58
N ARG A 43 11.65 24.21 -4.51
CA ARG A 43 10.37 24.74 -4.02
C ARG A 43 10.37 24.87 -2.49
N ILE A 44 9.95 26.04 -2.00
CA ILE A 44 9.61 26.26 -0.60
C ILE A 44 8.11 26.01 -0.41
N LEU A 45 7.76 25.26 0.64
CA LEU A 45 6.39 24.96 1.03
C LEU A 45 6.13 25.48 2.44
N ILE A 46 5.01 26.19 2.61
CA ILE A 46 4.59 26.78 3.88
C ILE A 46 3.13 26.40 4.11
N SER A 47 2.81 25.92 5.31
CA SER A 47 1.44 25.67 5.73
C SER A 47 1.31 25.61 7.25
N GLU A 48 0.14 25.97 7.75
CA GLU A 48 -0.20 25.85 9.16
C GLU A 48 -0.64 24.42 9.52
N VAL A 49 -0.21 23.96 10.69
CA VAL A 49 -0.57 22.65 11.24
C VAL A 49 -0.86 22.76 12.73
N ASP A 50 -1.80 21.94 13.20
CA ASP A 50 -2.12 21.86 14.62
C ASP A 50 -0.90 21.35 15.41
N SER A 51 -0.48 22.06 16.46
CA SER A 51 0.63 21.61 17.32
C SER A 51 0.26 20.33 18.09
N HIS A 52 -1.02 20.14 18.39
CA HIS A 52 -1.57 18.97 19.05
C HIS A 52 -2.69 18.35 18.21
N PRO A 53 -2.39 17.63 17.11
CA PRO A 53 -3.41 17.16 16.19
C PRO A 53 -4.48 16.28 16.85
N ARG A 54 -4.13 15.54 17.91
CA ARG A 54 -5.07 14.71 18.69
C ARG A 54 -6.19 15.48 19.37
N LYS A 55 -5.99 16.77 19.63
CA LYS A 55 -7.00 17.66 20.23
C LYS A 55 -7.83 18.40 19.16
N SER A 56 -7.46 18.26 17.89
CA SER A 56 -8.17 18.88 16.77
C SER A 56 -9.53 18.20 16.58
N PRO A 57 -10.61 18.95 16.30
CA PRO A 57 -11.92 18.37 16.00
C PRO A 57 -11.89 17.47 14.76
N ASN A 58 -10.92 17.70 13.86
CA ASN A 58 -10.73 16.94 12.63
C ASN A 58 -9.75 15.75 12.81
N TYR A 59 -9.48 15.32 14.05
CA TYR A 59 -8.60 14.18 14.29
C TYR A 59 -9.28 12.87 13.85
N PRO A 60 -8.67 12.08 12.96
CA PRO A 60 -9.27 10.84 12.49
C PRO A 60 -9.37 9.80 13.61
N ALA A 61 -10.52 9.12 13.66
CA ALA A 61 -10.76 8.01 14.57
C ALA A 61 -9.77 6.86 14.33
N ALA A 62 -9.66 5.97 15.31
CA ALA A 62 -8.98 4.69 15.09
C ALA A 62 -9.74 3.87 14.06
N VAL A 63 -9.00 3.16 13.20
CA VAL A 63 -9.55 2.35 12.12
C VAL A 63 -9.30 0.88 12.44
N ASN A 64 -10.34 0.06 12.35
CA ASN A 64 -10.19 -1.39 12.35
C ASN A 64 -10.15 -1.86 10.90
N TRP A 65 -8.95 -2.07 10.37
CA TRP A 65 -8.70 -2.27 8.94
C TRP A 65 -9.32 -3.52 8.32
N ASN A 66 -9.67 -4.51 9.13
CA ASN A 66 -10.26 -5.76 8.65
C ASN A 66 -11.73 -5.96 9.07
N ALA A 67 -12.31 -5.01 9.82
CA ALA A 67 -13.67 -5.16 10.37
C ALA A 67 -14.71 -5.42 9.28
N TYR A 68 -14.76 -4.56 8.26
CA TYR A 68 -15.69 -4.75 7.15
C TYR A 68 -15.35 -6.00 6.34
N ALA A 69 -14.09 -6.16 5.95
CA ALA A 69 -13.63 -7.22 5.07
C ALA A 69 -13.91 -8.64 5.62
N ASN A 70 -13.81 -8.82 6.94
CA ASN A 70 -14.07 -10.11 7.59
C ASN A 70 -15.57 -10.46 7.70
N THR A 71 -16.47 -9.48 7.53
CA THR A 71 -17.93 -9.71 7.66
C THR A 71 -18.61 -10.08 6.34
N ILE A 72 -17.99 -9.74 5.21
CA ILE A 72 -18.60 -9.94 3.90
C ILE A 72 -18.18 -11.28 3.30
N LYS A 73 -19.08 -11.87 2.50
CA LYS A 73 -18.71 -13.00 1.65
C LYS A 73 -17.91 -12.49 0.44
N PRO A 74 -16.91 -13.23 -0.03
CA PRO A 74 -16.20 -12.89 -1.26
C PRO A 74 -17.17 -12.65 -2.43
N PHE A 75 -17.03 -11.52 -3.12
CA PHE A 75 -17.71 -11.28 -4.38
C PHE A 75 -17.26 -12.29 -5.45
N PRO A 76 -18.16 -12.73 -6.35
CA PRO A 76 -17.81 -13.64 -7.42
C PRO A 76 -16.79 -12.99 -8.36
N VAL A 77 -15.76 -13.76 -8.72
CA VAL A 77 -14.75 -13.34 -9.68
C VAL A 77 -15.37 -13.35 -11.08
N GLN A 78 -15.49 -12.17 -11.71
CA GLN A 78 -16.09 -12.03 -13.04
C GLN A 78 -15.20 -12.60 -14.16
N LYS A 79 -13.86 -12.52 -14.00
CA LYS A 79 -12.85 -12.96 -14.96
C LYS A 79 -11.69 -13.66 -14.24
N LYS A 80 -11.05 -14.63 -14.90
CA LYS A 80 -9.93 -15.39 -14.34
C LYS A 80 -8.85 -14.47 -13.75
N THR A 81 -8.34 -14.83 -12.58
CA THR A 81 -7.22 -14.15 -11.96
C THR A 81 -5.92 -14.47 -12.68
N PHE A 82 -4.96 -13.55 -12.67
CA PHE A 82 -3.65 -13.71 -13.30
C PHE A 82 -2.55 -13.08 -12.45
N GLY A 83 -1.32 -13.54 -12.62
CA GLY A 83 -0.16 -12.96 -11.94
C GLY A 83 0.36 -11.72 -12.67
N GLY A 84 0.77 -10.69 -11.93
CA GLY A 84 1.49 -9.53 -12.48
C GLY A 84 2.45 -8.94 -11.45
N ASN A 85 3.48 -8.26 -11.92
CA ASN A 85 4.53 -7.76 -11.05
C ASN A 85 4.36 -6.28 -10.79
N VAL A 86 4.24 -5.90 -9.52
CA VAL A 86 4.42 -4.52 -9.07
C VAL A 86 5.83 -4.44 -8.50
N SER A 87 6.70 -3.66 -9.14
CA SER A 87 8.14 -3.67 -8.85
C SER A 87 8.75 -5.08 -8.98
N ARG A 88 9.01 -5.78 -7.87
CA ARG A 88 9.60 -7.13 -7.85
C ARG A 88 8.69 -8.17 -7.20
N ASP A 89 7.49 -7.76 -6.82
CA ASP A 89 6.58 -8.58 -6.06
C ASP A 89 5.46 -9.05 -6.98
N GLN A 90 5.17 -10.36 -6.95
CA GLN A 90 4.16 -10.97 -7.81
C GLN A 90 2.80 -10.87 -7.11
N PHE A 91 1.95 -9.98 -7.62
CA PHE A 91 0.58 -9.79 -7.19
C PHE A 91 -0.34 -10.79 -7.91
N ASN A 92 -1.46 -11.13 -7.26
CA ASN A 92 -2.58 -11.77 -7.93
C ASN A 92 -3.60 -10.69 -8.34
N PHE A 93 -3.90 -10.60 -9.63
CA PHE A 93 -4.76 -9.58 -10.22
C PHE A 93 -6.07 -10.16 -10.76
N THR A 94 -7.10 -9.31 -10.83
CA THR A 94 -8.29 -9.50 -11.64
C THR A 94 -8.65 -8.18 -12.33
N GLU A 95 -9.10 -8.25 -13.58
CA GLU A 95 -9.44 -7.08 -14.39
C GLU A 95 -10.77 -6.46 -13.96
N LEU A 96 -10.83 -5.13 -13.92
CA LEU A 96 -12.08 -4.37 -13.88
C LEU A 96 -12.68 -4.35 -15.29
N PHE A 97 -13.27 -5.47 -15.68
CA PHE A 97 -13.75 -5.67 -17.05
C PHE A 97 -15.05 -4.91 -17.34
N GLU A 98 -15.98 -4.83 -16.40
CA GLU A 98 -17.24 -4.11 -16.58
C GLU A 98 -17.10 -2.62 -16.19
N ASN A 99 -18.04 -1.76 -16.60
CA ASN A 99 -18.05 -0.35 -16.18
C ASN A 99 -18.30 -0.20 -14.66
N SER A 100 -18.92 -1.20 -14.04
CA SER A 100 -19.15 -1.27 -12.60
C SER A 100 -19.14 -2.72 -12.13
N GLY A 101 -18.68 -2.96 -10.90
CA GLY A 101 -18.69 -4.31 -10.35
C GLY A 101 -18.26 -4.38 -8.91
N ASN A 102 -18.42 -5.58 -8.35
CA ASN A 102 -17.90 -5.97 -7.05
C ASN A 102 -16.94 -7.13 -7.28
N LEU A 103 -15.68 -6.97 -6.87
CA LEU A 103 -14.60 -7.92 -7.14
C LEU A 103 -13.90 -8.29 -5.84
N THR A 104 -13.54 -9.56 -5.72
CA THR A 104 -12.62 -10.04 -4.71
C THR A 104 -11.43 -10.71 -5.38
N VAL A 105 -10.22 -10.38 -4.95
CA VAL A 105 -9.01 -11.16 -5.29
C VAL A 105 -8.27 -11.46 -4.00
N CYS A 106 -7.78 -12.70 -3.89
CA CYS A 106 -7.02 -13.12 -2.73
C CYS A 106 -5.63 -13.59 -3.13
N GLN A 107 -4.67 -13.39 -2.24
CA GLN A 107 -3.38 -14.06 -2.27
C GLN A 107 -3.08 -14.54 -0.85
N LYS A 108 -2.86 -15.85 -0.67
CA LYS A 108 -2.73 -16.51 0.64
C LYS A 108 -3.82 -16.05 1.62
N GLU A 109 -3.46 -15.46 2.76
CA GLU A 109 -4.38 -15.00 3.80
C GLU A 109 -5.03 -13.63 3.54
N LEU A 110 -4.56 -12.86 2.55
CA LEU A 110 -5.10 -11.54 2.25
C LEU A 110 -6.12 -11.64 1.12
N CYS A 111 -7.37 -11.29 1.42
CA CYS A 111 -8.42 -11.04 0.44
C CYS A 111 -8.70 -9.55 0.36
N CYS A 112 -8.73 -9.03 -0.85
CA CYS A 112 -8.98 -7.63 -1.17
C CYS A 112 -10.33 -7.51 -1.87
N HIS A 113 -11.15 -6.56 -1.43
CA HIS A 113 -12.51 -6.37 -1.91
C HIS A 113 -12.66 -4.96 -2.48
N LEU A 114 -13.21 -4.87 -3.69
CA LEU A 114 -13.47 -3.62 -4.37
C LEU A 114 -14.90 -3.59 -4.88
N SER A 115 -15.62 -2.52 -4.53
CA SER A 115 -16.84 -2.11 -5.22
C SER A 115 -16.53 -0.84 -6.01
N TYR A 116 -16.85 -0.80 -7.29
CA TYR A 116 -16.52 0.35 -8.15
C TYR A 116 -17.58 0.63 -9.20
N LYS A 117 -17.61 1.88 -9.66
CA LYS A 117 -18.35 2.35 -10.82
C LYS A 117 -17.53 3.44 -11.52
N MET A 118 -17.12 3.17 -12.75
CA MET A 118 -16.48 4.16 -13.61
C MET A 118 -17.55 5.12 -14.17
N LEU A 119 -17.19 6.39 -14.34
CA LEU A 119 -18.04 7.33 -15.07
C LEU A 119 -18.15 6.91 -16.55
N GLU A 120 -17.03 6.49 -17.11
CA GLU A 120 -16.93 6.01 -18.48
C GLU A 120 -15.72 5.08 -18.58
N LYS A 121 -15.94 3.85 -19.06
CA LYS A 121 -14.85 2.92 -19.35
C LYS A 121 -14.11 3.36 -20.61
N LYS A 122 -12.80 3.58 -20.50
CA LYS A 122 -11.93 3.90 -21.64
C LYS A 122 -11.38 2.63 -22.27
N GLU A 123 -11.61 2.44 -23.57
CA GLU A 123 -11.17 1.21 -24.29
C GLU A 123 -9.65 1.04 -24.34
N ASN A 124 -8.91 2.15 -24.25
CA ASN A 124 -7.44 2.17 -24.28
C ASN A 124 -6.79 2.12 -22.89
N GLU A 125 -7.57 2.01 -21.81
CA GLU A 125 -7.07 1.88 -20.44
C GLU A 125 -7.61 0.61 -19.78
N ALA A 126 -6.71 -0.14 -19.15
CA ALA A 126 -7.08 -1.28 -18.31
C ALA A 126 -6.84 -0.94 -16.84
N TYR A 127 -7.75 -1.40 -15.98
CA TYR A 127 -7.62 -1.33 -14.52
C TYR A 127 -7.72 -2.72 -13.92
N VAL A 128 -6.98 -2.95 -12.84
CA VAL A 128 -6.99 -4.23 -12.11
C VAL A 128 -7.15 -4.00 -10.61
N LEU A 129 -7.77 -4.96 -9.95
CA LEU A 129 -7.68 -5.15 -8.50
C LEU A 129 -6.60 -6.19 -8.22
N GLY A 130 -5.69 -5.88 -7.32
CA GLY A 130 -4.57 -6.73 -6.91
C GLY A 130 -4.49 -6.98 -5.41
N ALA A 131 -4.05 -8.19 -5.06
CA ALA A 131 -3.68 -8.56 -3.70
C ALA A 131 -2.23 -9.05 -3.67
N PHE A 132 -1.48 -8.59 -2.67
CA PHE A 132 -0.15 -9.10 -2.32
C PHE A 132 -0.03 -9.41 -0.84
N THR A 133 0.52 -10.57 -0.48
CA THR A 133 0.96 -10.86 0.89
C THR A 133 2.25 -11.68 0.89
N GLY A 134 3.33 -11.08 1.42
CA GLY A 134 4.64 -11.72 1.40
C GLY A 134 5.80 -10.78 1.68
N LEU A 135 7.00 -11.34 1.64
CA LEU A 135 8.25 -10.60 1.82
C LEU A 135 8.60 -9.84 0.54
N HIS A 136 8.83 -8.53 0.69
CA HIS A 136 9.15 -7.61 -0.39
C HIS A 136 10.62 -7.64 -0.80
N GLY A 137 10.82 -7.51 -2.12
CA GLY A 137 12.06 -7.04 -2.71
C GLY A 137 13.16 -8.09 -2.75
N ARG A 138 14.33 -7.71 -3.29
CA ARG A 138 15.44 -8.66 -3.56
C ARG A 138 15.95 -9.37 -2.31
N ARG A 139 15.94 -8.68 -1.17
CA ARG A 139 16.44 -9.22 0.10
C ARG A 139 15.33 -9.93 0.90
N GLN A 140 14.07 -9.85 0.46
CA GLN A 140 12.91 -10.45 1.11
C GLN A 140 12.88 -10.21 2.62
N ARG A 141 12.96 -8.94 3.04
CA ARG A 141 13.07 -8.58 4.47
C ARG A 141 11.77 -8.08 5.06
N GLU A 142 11.01 -7.35 4.28
CA GLU A 142 9.88 -6.57 4.77
C GLU A 142 8.59 -7.26 4.36
N TYR A 143 7.77 -7.67 5.31
CA TYR A 143 6.51 -8.35 5.03
C TYR A 143 5.36 -7.38 4.75
N TRP A 144 4.87 -7.36 3.52
CA TRP A 144 3.79 -6.47 3.10
C TRP A 144 2.49 -7.23 2.94
N GLN A 145 1.39 -6.54 3.21
CA GLN A 145 0.04 -6.91 2.78
C GLN A 145 -0.50 -5.73 1.99
N VAL A 146 -0.86 -5.91 0.72
CA VAL A 146 -1.27 -4.78 -0.13
C VAL A 146 -2.54 -5.15 -0.88
N CYS A 147 -3.55 -4.30 -0.74
CA CYS A 147 -4.71 -4.28 -1.63
C CYS A 147 -4.61 -3.04 -2.51
N THR A 148 -4.69 -3.20 -3.83
CA THR A 148 -4.54 -2.09 -4.77
C THR A 148 -5.51 -2.19 -5.94
N MET A 149 -6.19 -1.09 -6.26
CA MET A 149 -6.73 -0.86 -7.59
C MET A 149 -5.73 0.02 -8.34
N LEU A 150 -5.28 -0.39 -9.51
CA LEU A 150 -4.32 0.39 -10.30
C LEU A 150 -4.62 0.37 -11.79
N LYS A 151 -4.22 1.46 -12.46
CA LYS A 151 -4.19 1.58 -13.91
C LYS A 151 -2.98 0.80 -14.45
N CYS A 152 -3.20 -0.05 -15.45
CA CYS A 152 -2.12 -0.68 -16.19
C CYS A 152 -1.46 0.34 -17.13
N LYS A 153 -0.18 0.13 -17.49
CA LYS A 153 0.54 1.08 -18.35
C LYS A 153 -0.13 1.24 -19.71
N THR A 154 -0.58 0.14 -20.29
CA THR A 154 -1.36 0.08 -21.54
C THR A 154 -2.64 -0.76 -21.31
N ALA A 155 -3.47 -0.90 -22.35
CA ALA A 155 -4.62 -1.82 -22.32
C ALA A 155 -4.22 -3.31 -22.25
N ASP A 156 -2.94 -3.66 -22.49
CA ASP A 156 -2.46 -5.03 -22.31
C ASP A 156 -2.26 -5.34 -20.82
N LEU A 157 -3.00 -6.34 -20.32
CA LEU A 157 -2.97 -6.79 -18.94
C LEU A 157 -1.58 -7.24 -18.46
N LYS A 158 -0.67 -7.62 -19.37
CA LYS A 158 0.72 -7.94 -19.03
C LYS A 158 1.51 -6.74 -18.52
N THR A 159 1.03 -5.52 -18.77
CA THR A 159 1.67 -4.28 -18.32
C THR A 159 1.18 -3.79 -16.96
N CYS A 160 0.20 -4.47 -16.36
CA CYS A 160 -0.30 -4.11 -15.03
C CYS A 160 0.79 -4.27 -13.97
N GLY A 161 1.00 -3.21 -13.18
CA GLY A 161 2.09 -3.10 -12.20
C GLY A 161 3.36 -2.40 -12.73
N GLN A 162 3.46 -2.14 -14.03
CA GLN A 162 4.47 -1.23 -14.57
C GLN A 162 4.12 0.23 -14.26
N PRO A 163 5.11 1.14 -14.16
CA PRO A 163 4.85 2.56 -13.90
C PRO A 163 3.95 3.20 -14.97
N ALA A 164 2.92 3.90 -14.49
CA ALA A 164 2.02 4.71 -15.29
C ALA A 164 1.88 6.09 -14.63
N GLU A 165 2.04 7.15 -15.41
CA GLU A 165 2.03 8.54 -14.91
C GLU A 165 0.74 9.27 -15.25
N THR A 166 0.02 8.83 -16.28
CA THR A 166 -1.22 9.47 -16.73
C THR A 166 -2.37 8.47 -16.79
N ALA A 167 -3.58 8.97 -16.54
CA ALA A 167 -4.83 8.25 -16.66
C ALA A 167 -5.95 9.17 -17.17
N SER A 168 -6.96 8.59 -17.79
CA SER A 168 -8.17 9.28 -18.28
C SER A 168 -9.43 8.80 -17.57
N THR A 169 -9.43 7.57 -17.07
CA THR A 169 -10.59 6.93 -16.44
C THR A 169 -10.89 7.53 -15.07
N ARG A 170 -12.16 7.94 -14.91
CA ARG A 170 -12.71 8.56 -13.70
C ARG A 170 -13.69 7.62 -13.03
N PHE A 171 -13.76 7.65 -11.71
CA PHE A 171 -14.62 6.78 -10.91
C PHE A 171 -15.74 7.58 -10.25
N GLU A 172 -16.99 7.23 -10.53
CA GLU A 172 -18.15 7.73 -9.78
C GLU A 172 -18.11 7.26 -8.33
N MET A 173 -17.77 5.98 -8.13
CA MET A 173 -17.51 5.42 -6.81
C MET A 173 -16.40 4.39 -6.80
N PHE A 174 -15.67 4.32 -5.68
CA PHE A 174 -14.88 3.17 -5.29
C PHE A 174 -15.00 2.93 -3.79
N SER A 175 -14.90 1.66 -3.37
CA SER A 175 -14.78 1.24 -1.97
C SER A 175 -13.82 0.06 -1.90
N LEU A 176 -12.61 0.29 -1.39
CA LEU A 176 -11.55 -0.69 -1.24
C LEU A 176 -11.40 -1.12 0.22
N SER A 177 -11.25 -2.41 0.48
CA SER A 177 -10.98 -2.98 1.81
C SER A 177 -10.21 -4.30 1.70
N GLY A 178 -9.67 -4.80 2.81
CA GLY A 178 -8.99 -6.09 2.82
C GLY A 178 -8.89 -6.73 4.20
N THR A 179 -8.65 -8.04 4.23
CA THR A 179 -8.52 -8.85 5.45
C THR A 179 -7.13 -8.71 6.08
N PHE A 180 -6.70 -7.47 6.34
CA PHE A 180 -5.37 -7.17 6.88
C PHE A 180 -5.15 -7.86 8.24
N GLY A 181 -3.98 -8.49 8.38
CA GLY A 181 -3.47 -9.08 9.63
C GLY A 181 -2.63 -8.12 10.46
N THR A 182 -2.65 -6.83 10.12
CA THR A 182 -1.89 -5.77 10.78
C THR A 182 -2.75 -4.53 10.96
N GLU A 183 -2.50 -3.77 12.03
CA GLU A 183 -3.12 -2.46 12.26
C GLU A 183 -2.39 -1.32 11.52
N TYR A 184 -1.18 -1.60 11.00
CA TYR A 184 -0.33 -0.64 10.31
C TYR A 184 -0.64 -0.63 8.81
N VAL A 185 -1.75 0.00 8.44
CA VAL A 185 -2.17 0.18 7.04
C VAL A 185 -2.16 1.66 6.67
N PHE A 186 -1.58 1.96 5.52
CA PHE A 186 -1.40 3.29 4.96
C PHE A 186 -2.30 3.42 3.71
N PRO A 187 -3.34 4.27 3.75
CA PRO A 187 -4.20 4.50 2.60
C PRO A 187 -3.54 5.46 1.61
N GLU A 188 -3.60 5.10 0.33
CA GLU A 188 -2.96 5.81 -0.77
C GLU A 188 -3.99 6.05 -1.88
N VAL A 189 -4.09 7.28 -2.36
CA VAL A 189 -4.88 7.64 -3.54
C VAL A 189 -4.03 8.58 -4.39
N LEU A 190 -3.73 8.15 -5.60
CA LEU A 190 -2.92 8.91 -6.56
C LEU A 190 -3.72 9.14 -7.84
N LEU A 191 -3.77 10.39 -8.26
CA LEU A 191 -4.44 10.85 -9.47
C LEU A 191 -3.44 10.94 -10.63
N SER A 192 -3.97 11.14 -11.84
CA SER A 192 -3.14 11.39 -13.04
C SER A 192 -2.14 12.52 -12.80
N GLU A 193 -0.96 12.38 -13.42
CA GLU A 193 0.21 13.25 -13.25
C GLU A 193 0.78 13.25 -11.82
N ILE A 194 0.52 12.16 -11.06
CA ILE A 194 1.09 11.94 -9.72
C ILE A 194 0.59 12.99 -8.70
N HIS A 195 -0.63 13.49 -8.91
CA HIS A 195 -1.28 14.38 -7.96
C HIS A 195 -1.89 13.62 -6.78
N LEU A 196 -1.80 14.21 -5.59
CA LEU A 196 -2.53 13.74 -4.42
C LEU A 196 -4.01 14.15 -4.53
N ALA A 197 -4.88 13.47 -3.77
CA ALA A 197 -6.32 13.70 -3.80
C ALA A 197 -6.86 14.28 -2.47
N PRO A 198 -6.36 15.44 -1.98
CA PRO A 198 -6.78 15.99 -0.69
C PRO A 198 -8.29 16.29 -0.67
N GLY A 199 -9.00 15.74 0.31
CA GLY A 199 -10.44 15.94 0.48
C GLY A 199 -11.33 15.14 -0.48
N LYS A 200 -10.74 14.31 -1.36
CA LYS A 200 -11.46 13.51 -2.37
C LYS A 200 -11.77 12.08 -1.93
N PHE A 201 -11.26 11.66 -0.78
CA PHE A 201 -11.46 10.32 -0.23
C PHE A 201 -11.59 10.36 1.28
N GLU A 202 -12.11 9.26 1.84
CA GLU A 202 -12.29 9.05 3.27
C GLU A 202 -11.96 7.61 3.64
N VAL A 203 -11.45 7.42 4.86
CA VAL A 203 -11.28 6.10 5.46
C VAL A 203 -12.32 5.94 6.56
N LEU A 204 -13.21 4.96 6.36
CA LEU A 204 -14.23 4.60 7.33
C LEU A 204 -13.63 3.83 8.52
N LYS A 205 -14.30 3.88 9.67
CA LYS A 205 -13.85 3.21 10.91
C LYS A 205 -13.71 1.69 10.75
N ASP A 206 -14.41 1.11 9.80
CA ASP A 206 -14.44 -0.32 9.50
C ASP A 206 -13.38 -0.79 8.47
N GLY A 207 -12.45 0.10 8.09
CA GLY A 207 -11.32 -0.23 7.24
C GLY A 207 -11.53 0.00 5.75
N ARG A 208 -12.69 0.55 5.34
CA ARG A 208 -12.95 0.88 3.93
C ARG A 208 -12.33 2.23 3.54
N LEU A 209 -11.61 2.23 2.42
CA LEU A 209 -11.17 3.43 1.71
C LEU A 209 -12.18 3.74 0.60
N ILE A 210 -12.86 4.88 0.70
CA ILE A 210 -13.93 5.29 -0.23
C ILE A 210 -13.64 6.65 -0.86
N ASN A 211 -14.21 6.91 -2.03
CA ASN A 211 -14.20 8.26 -2.60
C ASN A 211 -15.26 9.18 -1.95
N LYS A 212 -15.03 10.49 -2.03
CA LYS A 212 -15.90 11.53 -1.48
C LYS A 212 -16.24 12.58 -2.55
N GLY A 213 -17.50 12.57 -3.01
CA GLY A 213 -18.25 13.66 -3.66
C GLY A 213 -17.70 14.40 -4.90
N GLY A 214 -18.58 14.63 -5.90
CA GLY A 214 -18.69 15.87 -6.70
C GLY A 214 -17.81 16.06 -7.94
N SER A 215 -16.56 15.58 -7.97
CA SER A 215 -15.74 15.59 -9.18
C SER A 215 -14.66 14.53 -9.09
N SER A 216 -14.75 13.52 -9.96
CA SER A 216 -13.78 12.45 -10.03
C SER A 216 -12.69 12.79 -11.05
N GLU A 217 -11.51 13.05 -10.53
CA GLU A 217 -10.30 13.19 -11.33
C GLU A 217 -9.82 11.80 -11.77
N PRO A 218 -9.08 11.68 -12.89
CA PRO A 218 -8.58 10.39 -13.31
C PRO A 218 -7.65 9.76 -12.28
N ILE A 219 -7.88 8.50 -11.94
CA ILE A 219 -7.18 7.80 -10.86
C ILE A 219 -6.07 6.94 -11.43
N LEU A 220 -4.84 7.07 -10.94
CA LEU A 220 -3.77 6.10 -11.21
C LEU A 220 -3.89 4.88 -10.31
N THR A 221 -4.07 5.11 -9.01
CA THR A 221 -4.22 4.01 -8.04
C THR A 221 -4.97 4.43 -6.78
N THR A 222 -5.67 3.47 -6.19
CA THR A 222 -6.11 3.50 -4.80
C THR A 222 -5.58 2.25 -4.11
N SER A 223 -4.80 2.42 -3.04
CA SER A 223 -4.15 1.31 -2.35
C SER A 223 -4.32 1.39 -0.84
N LEU A 224 -4.37 0.23 -0.21
CA LEU A 224 -4.21 0.03 1.22
C LEU A 224 -2.92 -0.76 1.43
N PHE A 225 -1.89 -0.07 1.88
CA PHE A 225 -0.55 -0.63 2.03
C PHE A 225 -0.30 -0.99 3.50
N GLY A 226 -0.26 -2.28 3.81
CA GLY A 226 -0.08 -2.83 5.15
C GLY A 226 1.36 -3.29 5.40
N ARG A 227 1.94 -2.91 6.55
CA ARG A 227 3.21 -3.47 7.04
C ARG A 227 2.97 -4.42 8.20
N TRP A 228 3.43 -5.66 8.03
CA TRP A 228 3.35 -6.67 9.09
C TRP A 228 4.74 -6.87 9.71
N TYR A 229 5.17 -5.89 10.52
CA TYR A 229 6.52 -5.85 11.10
C TYR A 229 6.92 -7.14 11.84
N MET A 230 5.98 -7.82 12.49
CA MET A 230 6.24 -9.10 13.19
C MET A 230 6.59 -10.26 12.24
N LYS A 231 6.27 -10.17 10.96
CA LYS A 231 6.58 -11.17 9.93
C LYS A 231 7.79 -10.79 9.08
N ASP A 232 8.45 -9.66 9.37
CA ASP A 232 9.69 -9.30 8.69
C ASP A 232 10.73 -10.40 8.90
N ALA A 233 11.52 -10.70 7.86
CA ALA A 233 12.56 -11.70 7.96
C ALA A 233 13.68 -11.17 8.87
N ILE A 234 13.81 -11.77 10.05
CA ILE A 234 14.91 -11.46 10.98
C ILE A 234 16.20 -12.04 10.39
N TYR A 235 17.26 -11.24 10.38
CA TYR A 235 18.59 -11.74 10.07
C TYR A 235 19.00 -12.70 11.21
N ASN A 236 19.20 -13.99 10.92
CA ASN A 236 19.98 -14.86 11.80
C ASN A 236 21.44 -14.39 11.75
N SER A 237 21.77 -13.24 12.37
CA SER A 237 23.16 -12.79 12.59
C SER A 237 23.88 -13.64 13.61
N CYS A 238 23.14 -14.41 14.41
CA CYS A 238 23.70 -15.41 15.29
C CYS A 238 23.03 -16.73 14.94
N PRO A 239 23.79 -17.73 14.45
CA PRO A 239 23.53 -19.08 14.92
C PRO A 239 23.46 -18.99 16.45
N PRO A 240 22.55 -19.68 17.16
CA PRO A 240 22.81 -19.92 18.57
C PRO A 240 24.22 -20.49 18.62
N ASN A 241 25.12 -19.81 19.33
CA ASN A 241 26.48 -20.27 19.52
C ASN A 241 26.37 -21.52 20.41
N ASN A 242 26.01 -22.66 19.79
CA ASN A 242 26.00 -23.98 20.41
C ASN A 242 27.41 -24.43 20.79
N SER A 243 28.39 -23.56 20.61
CA SER A 243 29.73 -23.58 21.19
C SER A 243 29.68 -23.77 22.71
N ALA A 244 28.73 -23.15 23.43
CA ALA A 244 28.65 -23.34 24.88
C ALA A 244 28.29 -24.80 25.26
N ILE A 245 27.43 -25.47 24.48
CA ILE A 245 27.03 -26.86 24.74
C ILE A 245 28.12 -27.85 24.27
N THR A 246 28.83 -27.55 23.19
CA THR A 246 29.95 -28.39 22.71
C THR A 246 31.19 -28.30 23.61
N TYR A 247 31.49 -27.14 24.21
CA TYR A 247 32.57 -27.02 25.19
C TYR A 247 32.24 -27.69 26.54
N LEU A 248 30.97 -27.69 26.97
CA LEU A 248 30.54 -28.40 28.18
C LEU A 248 30.58 -29.93 28.03
N LEU A 249 30.19 -30.47 26.88
CA LEU A 249 30.24 -31.92 26.63
C LEU A 249 31.67 -32.44 26.46
N THR A 250 32.56 -31.68 25.83
CA THR A 250 33.98 -32.06 25.67
C THR A 250 34.76 -32.00 26.98
N SER A 251 34.48 -31.01 27.84
CA SER A 251 35.09 -30.92 29.18
C SER A 251 34.61 -32.02 30.12
N ILE A 252 33.33 -32.43 30.05
CA ILE A 252 32.81 -33.58 30.82
C ILE A 252 33.44 -34.90 30.35
N LEU A 253 33.59 -35.12 29.02
CA LEU A 253 34.27 -36.32 28.51
C LEU A 253 35.76 -36.39 28.92
N LEU A 254 36.47 -35.26 28.92
CA LEU A 254 37.88 -35.19 29.34
C LEU A 254 38.07 -35.41 30.85
N ILE A 255 37.09 -35.04 31.67
CA ILE A 255 37.12 -35.32 33.12
C ILE A 255 36.87 -36.81 33.38
N ILE A 256 35.94 -37.44 32.64
CA ILE A 256 35.65 -38.88 32.78
C ILE A 256 36.85 -39.73 32.34
N TYR A 257 37.57 -39.34 31.29
CA TYR A 257 38.76 -40.08 30.82
C TYR A 257 40.00 -39.94 31.72
N LYS A 258 40.01 -38.99 32.68
CA LYS A 258 41.09 -38.82 33.66
C LYS A 258 40.81 -39.51 35.00
N ILE A 259 39.61 -40.07 35.19
CA ILE A 259 39.19 -40.71 36.44
C ILE A 259 39.03 -42.24 36.28
N LEU A 260 39.18 -42.77 35.06
CA LEU A 260 39.29 -44.21 34.75
C LEU A 260 40.74 -44.64 34.54
#